data_AF-A0A9X3Z7K3-F1
#
_entry.id   AF-A0A9X3Z7K3-F1
#
_cell.length_a   1.000
_cell.length_b   1.000
_cell.length_c   1.000
_cell.angle_alpha   90.00
_cell.angle_beta   90.00
_cell.angle_gamma   90.00
#
_symmetry.space_group_name_H-M   'P 1'
#
loop_
_entity.id
_entity.type
_entity.pdbx_description
1 polymer ?
#
loop_
_entity_poly.entity_id
_entity_poly.type
_entity_poly.pdbx_seq_one_letter_code
_entity_poly.pdbx_strand_id
1 'polypeptide(L)'
;MQANMDQRIRETGLSFSGFDATAAQPVAIFDLDRTITSRGSYTPFLIFASLRLCPWRLLAIPIAPVLMLAYKAGLMSRDRLKERMLGLFLGRVALWRLEPVLRNFVAGYLRKYLRRDAQTVIRAERAKGARLVLATASFDFYAALFAEALEFDGLVATQSTTRDGFLLAKIIGGNCYGENKLTMVQSYLEAEGVLGLTPRPEISFYSDDRSDLPCLLWADRGVVVSPKNSFAKEAKSHGLPVVHW
;
A
#
# COMPACT_ATOMS: atom_id res chain seq x y z
N MET A 1 -14.52 -13.95 -0.95
CA MET A 1 -13.22 -13.27 -0.74
C MET A 1 -13.32 -12.18 0.33
N GLN A 2 -14.39 -11.39 0.35
CA GLN A 2 -14.73 -10.39 1.39
C GLN A 2 -14.88 -10.98 2.81
N ALA A 3 -15.48 -12.17 2.94
CA ALA A 3 -15.57 -12.90 4.21
C ALA A 3 -14.20 -13.17 4.86
N ASN A 4 -13.13 -13.32 4.06
CA ASN A 4 -11.77 -13.47 4.58
C ASN A 4 -11.09 -12.13 4.90
N MET A 5 -11.53 -11.02 4.30
CA MET A 5 -11.00 -9.68 4.56
C MET A 5 -11.58 -9.12 5.85
N ASP A 6 -12.90 -9.22 6.03
CA ASP A 6 -13.58 -8.81 7.28
C ASP A 6 -13.16 -9.66 8.49
N GLN A 7 -12.89 -10.95 8.29
CA GLN A 7 -12.40 -11.82 9.36
C GLN A 7 -10.96 -11.50 9.76
N ARG A 8 -10.11 -11.01 8.84
CA ARG A 8 -8.71 -10.62 9.11
C ARG A 8 -8.55 -9.21 9.68
N ILE A 9 -9.44 -8.30 9.28
CA ILE A 9 -9.60 -6.97 9.87
C ILE A 9 -10.01 -7.13 11.36
N ARG A 10 -10.90 -8.09 11.67
CA ARG A 10 -11.27 -8.45 13.05
C ARG A 10 -10.12 -9.06 13.87
N GLU A 11 -9.21 -9.82 13.27
CA GLU A 11 -8.04 -10.39 13.98
C GLU A 11 -6.96 -9.34 14.33
N THR A 12 -6.94 -8.19 13.66
CA THR A 12 -6.08 -7.03 13.99
C THR A 12 -6.80 -5.97 14.83
N GLY A 13 -8.06 -6.20 15.20
CA GLY A 13 -8.91 -5.26 15.95
C GLY A 13 -9.27 -3.99 15.17
N LEU A 14 -8.94 -3.93 13.88
CA LEU A 14 -9.26 -2.82 13.02
C LEU A 14 -10.69 -2.99 12.52
N SER A 15 -11.42 -1.90 12.32
CA SER A 15 -12.72 -1.90 11.68
C SER A 15 -12.75 -0.65 10.82
N PHE A 16 -12.72 -0.81 9.50
CA PHE A 16 -13.03 0.31 8.62
C PHE A 16 -14.54 0.55 8.71
N SER A 17 -14.96 1.78 8.97
CA SER A 17 -16.37 2.14 8.92
C SER A 17 -16.92 1.78 7.53
N GLY A 18 -18.03 1.03 7.52
CA GLY A 18 -18.71 0.65 6.28
C GLY A 18 -19.10 1.88 5.47
N PHE A 19 -19.15 1.72 4.14
CA PHE A 19 -19.65 2.75 3.24
C PHE A 19 -21.07 3.18 3.64
N ASP A 20 -21.27 4.49 3.82
CA ASP A 20 -22.62 5.04 3.75
C ASP A 20 -23.02 5.08 2.27
N ALA A 21 -23.69 4.03 1.82
CA ALA A 21 -24.03 3.78 0.41
C ALA A 21 -25.10 4.74 -0.15
N THR A 22 -25.49 5.78 0.60
CA THR A 22 -26.64 6.64 0.27
C THR A 22 -26.27 7.96 -0.41
N ALA A 23 -24.99 8.34 -0.44
CA ALA A 23 -24.52 9.56 -1.11
C ALA A 23 -23.34 9.28 -2.05
N ALA A 24 -23.36 9.87 -3.25
CA ALA A 24 -22.26 9.81 -4.22
C ALA A 24 -21.05 10.66 -3.78
N GLN A 25 -20.45 10.27 -2.65
CA GLN A 25 -19.27 10.94 -2.09
C GLN A 25 -18.04 10.69 -2.98
N PRO A 26 -17.20 11.71 -3.23
CA PRO A 26 -15.96 11.52 -3.97
C PRO A 26 -15.06 10.46 -3.33
N VAL A 27 -14.19 9.81 -4.11
CA VAL A 27 -13.20 8.86 -3.60
C VAL A 27 -11.81 9.37 -3.93
N ALA A 28 -10.95 9.51 -2.92
CA ALA A 28 -9.56 9.89 -3.09
C ALA A 28 -8.65 8.72 -2.69
N ILE A 29 -7.94 8.19 -3.67
CA ILE A 29 -7.08 7.03 -3.54
C ILE A 29 -5.62 7.47 -3.53
N PHE A 30 -4.85 7.03 -2.54
CA PHE A 30 -3.45 7.43 -2.37
C PHE A 30 -2.54 6.20 -2.39
N ASP A 31 -1.44 6.28 -3.13
CA ASP A 31 -0.30 5.40 -2.88
C ASP A 31 0.43 5.81 -1.58
N LEU A 32 1.14 4.86 -0.97
CA LEU A 32 1.81 5.06 0.32
C LEU A 32 3.26 5.51 0.17
N ASP A 33 4.04 4.74 -0.58
CA ASP A 33 5.50 4.74 -0.52
C ASP A 33 6.04 5.77 -1.50
N ARG A 34 6.79 6.78 -1.02
CA ARG A 34 7.24 7.96 -1.81
C ARG A 34 6.14 8.94 -2.23
N THR A 35 4.88 8.52 -2.16
CA THR A 35 3.68 9.36 -2.29
C THR A 35 3.29 10.03 -0.96
N ILE A 36 2.66 9.33 -0.01
CA ILE A 36 2.34 9.87 1.34
C ILE A 36 3.61 10.02 2.19
N THR A 37 4.45 8.99 2.15
CA THR A 37 5.74 8.98 2.83
C THR A 37 6.83 9.46 1.87
N SER A 38 7.92 10.02 2.38
CA SER A 38 9.06 10.47 1.55
C SER A 38 10.00 9.35 1.12
N ARG A 39 9.82 8.13 1.65
CA ARG A 39 10.67 6.96 1.39
C ARG A 39 9.85 5.69 1.37
N GLY A 40 10.23 4.73 0.53
CA GLY A 40 9.62 3.40 0.54
C GLY A 40 9.87 2.65 1.85
N SER A 41 8.83 2.04 2.38
CA SER A 41 8.74 1.46 3.73
C SER A 41 9.21 0.01 3.82
N TYR A 42 9.13 -0.78 2.75
CA TYR A 42 9.34 -2.23 2.79
C TYR A 42 10.73 -2.65 3.29
N THR A 43 11.82 -2.14 2.70
CA THR A 43 13.18 -2.50 3.15
C THR A 43 13.49 -1.98 4.56
N PRO A 44 13.19 -0.71 4.91
CA PRO A 44 13.29 -0.25 6.29
C PRO A 44 12.52 -1.11 7.29
N PHE A 45 11.30 -1.54 6.93
CA PHE A 45 10.48 -2.45 7.73
C PHE A 45 11.20 -3.77 7.99
N LEU A 46 11.70 -4.43 6.94
CA LEU A 46 12.41 -5.71 7.08
C LEU A 46 13.60 -5.60 8.04
N ILE A 47 14.43 -4.57 7.87
CA ILE A 47 15.59 -4.32 8.74
C ILE A 47 15.14 -4.05 10.18
N PHE A 48 14.16 -3.16 10.37
CA PHE A 48 13.66 -2.77 11.69
C PHE A 48 13.07 -3.95 12.46
N ALA A 49 12.32 -4.81 11.77
CA ALA A 49 11.68 -5.98 12.34
C ALA A 49 12.70 -7.09 12.62
N SER A 50 13.64 -7.36 11.70
CA SER A 50 14.74 -8.31 11.94
C SER A 50 15.55 -7.93 13.19
N LEU A 51 15.90 -6.65 13.35
CA LEU A 51 16.63 -6.15 14.54
C LEU A 51 15.90 -6.39 15.88
N ARG A 52 14.57 -6.50 15.87
CA ARG A 52 13.77 -6.66 17.10
C ARG A 52 13.33 -8.09 17.36
N LEU A 53 13.20 -8.88 16.29
CA LEU A 53 12.69 -10.24 16.37
C LEU A 53 13.81 -11.28 16.36
N CYS A 54 14.72 -11.18 15.39
CA CYS A 54 15.79 -12.13 15.11
C CYS A 54 17.00 -11.44 14.44
N PRO A 55 17.85 -10.71 15.18
CA PRO A 55 18.92 -9.87 14.60
C PRO A 55 19.92 -10.63 13.72
N TRP A 56 20.17 -11.91 14.03
CA TRP A 56 21.07 -12.78 13.27
C TRP A 56 20.65 -12.93 11.80
N ARG A 57 19.37 -12.70 11.46
CA ARG A 57 18.89 -12.72 10.07
C ARG A 57 19.49 -11.60 9.22
N LEU A 58 20.02 -10.54 9.83
CA LEU A 58 20.74 -9.50 9.09
C LEU A 58 22.05 -9.99 8.48
N LEU A 59 22.59 -11.12 8.94
CA LEU A 59 23.71 -11.78 8.25
C LEU A 59 23.34 -12.19 6.81
N ALA A 60 22.05 -12.26 6.48
CA ALA A 60 21.56 -12.53 5.13
C ALA A 60 21.48 -11.29 4.22
N ILE A 61 21.86 -10.09 4.69
CA ILE A 61 21.90 -8.87 3.84
C ILE A 61 22.66 -9.08 2.52
N PRO A 62 23.82 -9.78 2.47
CA PRO A 62 24.52 -10.04 1.22
C PRO A 62 23.74 -10.90 0.21
N ILE A 63 22.71 -11.64 0.63
CA ILE A 63 21.85 -12.44 -0.26
C ILE A 63 20.84 -11.54 -0.98
N ALA A 64 20.46 -10.40 -0.40
CA ALA A 64 19.52 -9.48 -0.99
C ALA A 64 19.92 -8.99 -2.41
N PRO A 65 21.15 -8.50 -2.68
CA PRO A 65 21.56 -8.14 -4.03
C PRO A 65 21.55 -9.31 -5.00
N VAL A 66 21.84 -10.54 -4.55
CA VAL A 66 21.76 -11.76 -5.39
C VAL A 66 20.32 -12.00 -5.85
N LEU A 67 19.35 -11.91 -4.94
CA LEU A 67 17.92 -12.03 -5.28
C LEU A 67 17.47 -10.90 -6.22
N MET A 68 17.97 -9.68 -6.02
CA MET A 68 17.70 -8.56 -6.93
C MET A 68 18.27 -8.78 -8.33
N LEU A 69 19.46 -9.36 -8.44
CA LEU A 69 20.06 -9.73 -9.72
C LEU A 69 19.27 -10.84 -10.42
N ALA A 70 18.84 -11.87 -9.69
CA ALA A 70 17.98 -12.92 -10.24
C ALA A 70 16.65 -12.37 -10.77
N TYR A 71 16.03 -11.41 -10.06
CA TYR A 71 14.86 -10.69 -10.55
C TYR A 71 15.17 -9.90 -11.83
N LYS A 72 16.27 -9.13 -11.85
CA LYS A 72 16.67 -8.37 -13.05
C LYS A 72 17.00 -9.26 -14.25
N ALA A 73 17.48 -10.47 -14.01
CA ALA A 73 17.76 -11.49 -15.03
C ALA A 73 16.49 -12.23 -15.51
N GLY A 74 15.31 -11.89 -15.00
CA GLY A 74 14.04 -12.55 -15.37
C GLY A 74 13.85 -13.95 -14.77
N LEU A 75 14.77 -14.40 -13.90
CA LEU A 75 14.70 -15.72 -13.25
C LEU A 75 13.63 -15.78 -12.14
N MET A 76 13.10 -14.63 -11.75
CA MET A 76 12.16 -14.50 -10.65
C MET A 76 11.18 -13.37 -10.89
N SER A 77 9.90 -13.58 -10.55
CA SER A 77 8.91 -12.50 -10.55
C SER A 77 9.10 -11.55 -9.37
N ARG A 78 8.55 -10.33 -9.46
CA ARG A 78 8.56 -9.35 -8.35
C ARG A 78 7.88 -9.92 -7.10
N ASP A 79 6.80 -10.67 -7.27
CA ASP A 79 6.07 -11.33 -6.19
C ASP A 79 6.96 -12.31 -5.46
N ARG A 80 7.66 -13.19 -6.21
CA ARG A 80 8.61 -14.14 -5.64
C ARG A 80 9.78 -13.45 -4.95
N LEU A 81 10.30 -12.35 -5.52
CA LEU A 81 11.36 -11.56 -4.89
C LEU A 81 10.88 -11.04 -3.53
N LYS A 82 9.67 -10.49 -3.47
CA LYS A 82 9.08 -9.94 -2.26
C LYS A 82 8.83 -11.04 -1.21
N GLU A 83 8.26 -12.17 -1.60
CA GLU A 83 8.11 -13.37 -0.74
C GLU A 83 9.46 -13.85 -0.18
N ARG A 84 10.48 -13.97 -1.04
CA ARG A 84 11.83 -14.41 -0.62
C ARG A 84 12.48 -13.45 0.36
N MET A 85 12.38 -12.14 0.11
CA MET A 85 12.89 -11.12 1.03
C MET A 85 12.18 -11.19 2.39
N LEU A 86 10.84 -11.31 2.40
CA LEU A 86 10.08 -11.41 3.64
C LEU A 86 10.52 -12.64 4.45
N GLY A 87 10.62 -13.80 3.79
CA GLY A 87 11.05 -15.05 4.43
C GLY A 87 12.51 -15.03 4.90
N LEU A 88 13.40 -14.36 4.16
CA LEU A 88 14.80 -14.20 4.53
C LEU A 88 14.95 -13.41 5.83
N PHE A 89 14.28 -12.25 5.90
CA PHE A 89 14.45 -11.29 6.99
C PHE A 89 13.58 -11.56 8.22
N LEU A 90 12.37 -12.10 8.05
CA LEU A 90 11.48 -12.39 9.18
C LEU A 90 11.41 -13.89 9.54
N GLY A 91 11.58 -14.76 8.56
CA GLY A 91 11.37 -16.20 8.76
C GLY A 91 9.95 -16.54 9.22
N ARG A 92 9.85 -17.57 10.07
CA ARG A 92 8.59 -17.92 10.74
C ARG A 92 8.43 -17.01 11.97
N VAL A 93 7.46 -16.11 11.92
CA VAL A 93 7.16 -15.18 13.01
C VAL A 93 5.70 -15.34 13.45
N ALA A 94 5.48 -15.44 14.76
CA ALA A 94 4.14 -15.46 15.32
C ALA A 94 3.54 -14.04 15.34
N LEU A 95 2.25 -13.92 15.00
CA LEU A 95 1.58 -12.61 14.87
C LEU A 95 1.63 -11.79 16.15
N TRP A 96 1.41 -12.43 17.31
CA TRP A 96 1.46 -11.77 18.62
C TRP A 96 2.84 -11.16 18.94
N ARG A 97 3.93 -11.71 18.38
CA ARG A 97 5.28 -11.12 18.51
C ARG A 97 5.51 -10.01 17.49
N LEU A 98 4.92 -10.15 16.31
CA LEU A 98 5.10 -9.21 15.21
C LEU A 98 4.33 -7.91 15.46
N GLU A 99 3.09 -7.98 15.95
CA GLU A 99 2.20 -6.83 16.11
C GLU A 99 2.82 -5.62 16.85
N PRO A 100 3.42 -5.76 18.05
CA PRO A 100 4.03 -4.61 18.73
C PRO A 100 5.22 -4.04 17.94
N VAL A 101 5.91 -4.87 17.15
CA VAL A 101 7.00 -4.41 16.27
C VAL A 101 6.44 -3.59 15.10
N LEU A 102 5.31 -4.01 14.53
CA LEU A 102 4.62 -3.27 13.46
C LEU A 102 4.15 -1.90 13.95
N ARG A 103 3.45 -1.84 15.09
CA ARG A 103 2.95 -0.57 15.66
C ARG A 103 4.10 0.40 15.93
N ASN A 104 5.18 -0.09 16.52
CA ASN A 104 6.39 0.71 16.76
C ASN A 104 7.05 1.18 15.46
N PHE A 105 7.11 0.32 14.44
CA PHE A 105 7.65 0.68 13.13
C PHE A 105 6.83 1.81 12.51
N VAL A 106 5.52 1.63 12.37
CA VAL A 106 4.63 2.58 11.67
C VAL A 106 4.61 3.93 12.37
N ALA A 107 4.46 3.97 13.70
CA ALA A 107 4.47 5.21 14.46
C ALA A 107 5.80 5.98 14.29
N GLY A 108 6.93 5.28 14.38
CA GLY A 108 8.24 5.88 14.16
C GLY A 108 8.47 6.32 12.70
N TYR A 109 7.96 5.54 11.75
CA TYR A 109 8.10 5.80 10.32
C TYR A 109 7.32 7.03 9.89
N LEU A 110 6.05 7.14 10.31
CA LEU A 110 5.22 8.31 10.05
C LEU A 110 5.81 9.57 10.66
N ARG A 111 6.27 9.51 11.93
CA ARG A 111 6.92 10.67 12.57
C ARG A 111 8.10 11.23 11.78
N LYS A 112 8.85 10.35 11.09
CA LYS A 112 10.09 10.73 10.40
C LYS A 112 9.87 11.05 8.92
N TYR A 113 8.96 10.35 8.24
CA TYR A 113 8.89 10.33 6.79
C TYR A 113 7.55 10.78 6.20
N LEU A 114 6.53 11.03 7.01
CA LEU A 114 5.25 11.57 6.53
C LEU A 114 5.45 12.96 5.93
N ARG A 115 5.00 13.15 4.68
CA ARG A 115 5.08 14.43 4.00
C ARG A 115 4.00 15.37 4.53
N ARG A 116 4.37 16.63 4.80
CA ARG A 116 3.42 17.67 5.23
C ARG A 116 2.39 17.98 4.15
N ASP A 117 2.81 18.01 2.89
CA ASP A 117 1.91 18.29 1.76
C ASP A 117 0.92 17.15 1.54
N ALA A 118 1.35 15.89 1.70
CA ALA A 118 0.44 14.74 1.68
C ALA A 118 -0.64 14.87 2.77
N GLN A 119 -0.26 15.22 4.01
CA GLN A 119 -1.24 15.46 5.08
C GLN A 119 -2.22 16.59 4.73
N THR A 120 -1.74 17.67 4.11
CA THR A 120 -2.59 18.79 3.69
C THR A 120 -3.59 18.35 2.63
N VAL A 121 -3.17 17.57 1.63
CA VAL A 121 -4.06 17.07 0.59
C VAL A 121 -5.05 16.04 1.15
N ILE A 122 -4.61 15.12 2.02
CA ILE A 122 -5.50 14.17 2.70
C ILE A 122 -6.60 14.91 3.48
N ARG A 123 -6.24 15.94 4.25
CA ARG A 123 -7.23 16.78 4.96
C ARG A 123 -8.16 17.52 4.01
N ALA A 124 -7.64 18.02 2.89
CA ALA A 124 -8.44 18.74 1.90
C ALA A 124 -9.47 17.81 1.22
N GLU A 125 -9.07 16.59 0.82
CA GLU A 125 -10.01 15.61 0.26
C GLU A 125 -11.06 15.20 1.30
N ARG A 126 -10.64 14.95 2.56
CA ARG A 126 -11.58 14.67 3.66
C ARG A 126 -12.58 15.81 3.89
N ALA A 127 -12.13 17.06 3.83
CA ALA A 127 -12.99 18.23 4.00
C ALA A 127 -14.04 18.39 2.89
N LYS A 128 -13.81 17.79 1.71
CA LYS A 128 -14.82 17.68 0.64
C LYS A 128 -15.83 16.56 0.88
N GLY A 129 -15.70 15.82 1.97
CA GLY A 129 -16.46 14.59 2.21
C GLY A 129 -15.98 13.42 1.35
N ALA A 130 -14.75 13.47 0.82
CA ALA A 130 -14.22 12.36 0.05
C ALA A 130 -13.88 11.18 0.97
N ARG A 131 -14.22 9.98 0.51
CA ARG A 131 -13.73 8.74 1.10
C ARG A 131 -12.26 8.54 0.75
N LEU A 132 -11.44 8.27 1.76
CA LEU A 132 -10.01 8.05 1.61
C LEU A 132 -9.69 6.57 1.50
N VAL A 133 -9.00 6.16 0.43
CA VAL A 133 -8.56 4.77 0.23
C VAL A 133 -7.04 4.72 0.05
N LEU A 134 -6.36 3.87 0.82
CA LEU A 134 -4.93 3.64 0.67
C LEU A 134 -4.70 2.48 -0.30
N ALA A 135 -4.04 2.71 -1.43
CA ALA A 135 -3.74 1.68 -2.42
C ALA A 135 -2.23 1.47 -2.56
N THR A 136 -1.67 0.39 -2.01
CA THR A 136 -0.23 0.25 -1.86
C THR A 136 0.32 -1.13 -2.19
N ALA A 137 1.50 -1.12 -2.82
CA ALA A 137 2.32 -2.32 -2.98
C ALA A 137 2.91 -2.83 -1.65
N SER A 138 2.70 -2.18 -0.52
CA SER A 138 3.06 -2.70 0.81
C SER A 138 2.18 -3.91 1.22
N PHE A 139 2.63 -4.73 2.17
CA PHE A 139 1.79 -5.84 2.67
C PHE A 139 0.68 -5.32 3.59
N ASP A 140 -0.50 -5.90 3.46
CA ASP A 140 -1.69 -5.64 4.27
C ASP A 140 -1.43 -5.57 5.79
N PHE A 141 -0.70 -6.54 6.35
CA PHE A 141 -0.51 -6.68 7.80
C PHE A 141 0.15 -5.47 8.47
N TYR A 142 0.90 -4.65 7.73
CA TYR A 142 1.46 -3.40 8.26
C TYR A 142 0.94 -2.15 7.54
N ALA A 143 0.51 -2.26 6.29
CA ALA A 143 -0.17 -1.18 5.58
C ALA A 143 -1.49 -0.78 6.28
N ALA A 144 -2.17 -1.74 6.92
CA ALA A 144 -3.37 -1.48 7.71
C ALA A 144 -3.13 -0.51 8.87
N LEU A 145 -1.95 -0.57 9.51
CA LEU A 145 -1.58 0.37 10.58
C LEU A 145 -1.26 1.76 10.04
N PHE A 146 -0.78 1.88 8.79
CA PHE A 146 -0.64 3.18 8.13
C PHE A 146 -2.01 3.79 7.82
N ALA A 147 -2.94 2.97 7.31
CA ALA A 147 -4.31 3.40 7.04
C ALA A 147 -5.02 3.83 8.32
N GLU A 148 -4.90 3.06 9.41
CA GLU A 148 -5.41 3.40 10.75
C GLU A 148 -4.84 4.74 11.24
N ALA A 149 -3.52 4.88 11.28
CA ALA A 149 -2.86 6.06 11.83
C ALA A 149 -3.11 7.35 11.03
N LEU A 150 -3.52 7.24 9.77
CA LEU A 150 -3.85 8.36 8.89
C LEU A 150 -5.37 8.53 8.71
N GLU A 151 -6.17 7.71 9.39
CA GLU A 151 -7.64 7.72 9.34
C GLU A 151 -8.14 7.59 7.89
N PHE A 152 -7.69 6.54 7.21
CA PHE A 152 -8.22 6.11 5.91
C PHE A 152 -9.41 5.18 6.09
N ASP A 153 -10.40 5.31 5.21
CA ASP A 153 -11.64 4.53 5.24
C ASP A 153 -11.52 3.19 4.52
N GLY A 154 -10.42 2.96 3.79
CA GLY A 154 -10.24 1.76 2.98
C GLY A 154 -8.77 1.44 2.73
N LEU A 155 -8.50 0.16 2.47
CA LEU A 155 -7.17 -0.36 2.16
C LEU A 155 -7.21 -1.36 1.01
N VAL A 156 -6.45 -1.06 -0.04
CA VAL A 156 -6.11 -1.97 -1.13
C VAL A 156 -4.62 -2.23 -1.06
N ALA A 157 -4.22 -3.39 -0.52
CA ALA A 157 -2.82 -3.73 -0.30
C ALA A 157 -2.46 -5.13 -0.79
N THR A 158 -1.17 -5.41 -0.91
CA THR A 158 -0.70 -6.76 -1.21
C THR A 158 -1.08 -7.72 -0.09
N GLN A 159 -1.90 -8.72 -0.40
CA GLN A 159 -2.46 -9.63 0.59
C GLN A 159 -1.39 -10.62 1.07
N SER A 160 -1.22 -10.72 2.38
CA SER A 160 -0.39 -11.74 3.02
C SER A 160 -1.23 -12.94 3.44
N THR A 161 -0.59 -13.96 4.02
CA THR A 161 -1.32 -15.11 4.56
C THR A 161 -0.69 -15.60 5.85
N THR A 162 -1.51 -16.24 6.67
CA THR A 162 -1.13 -16.73 7.99
C THR A 162 -1.56 -18.19 8.12
N ARG A 163 -0.86 -18.93 8.99
CA ARG A 163 -1.23 -20.30 9.36
C ARG A 163 -0.84 -20.57 10.80
N ASP A 164 -1.77 -21.08 11.59
CA ASP A 164 -1.59 -21.41 13.01
C ASP A 164 -1.02 -20.23 13.84
N GLY A 165 -1.46 -19.00 13.54
CA GLY A 165 -0.97 -17.78 14.19
C GLY A 165 0.43 -17.31 13.75
N PHE A 166 0.99 -17.87 12.67
CA PHE A 166 2.27 -17.45 12.08
C PHE A 166 2.07 -16.76 10.74
N LEU A 167 2.82 -15.68 10.50
CA LEU A 167 2.92 -15.05 9.18
C LEU A 167 3.67 -15.99 8.24
N LEU A 168 3.10 -16.23 7.06
CA LEU A 168 3.76 -16.92 5.97
C LEU A 168 4.35 -15.90 5.00
N ALA A 169 5.54 -16.20 4.48
CA ALA A 169 6.20 -15.40 3.46
C ALA A 169 5.61 -15.67 2.06
N LYS A 170 4.32 -15.39 1.90
CA LYS A 170 3.52 -15.74 0.72
C LYS A 170 2.50 -14.64 0.40
N ILE A 171 2.39 -14.30 -0.88
CA ILE A 171 1.38 -13.38 -1.41
C ILE A 171 0.14 -14.17 -1.84
N ILE A 172 -1.06 -13.66 -1.55
CA ILE A 172 -2.33 -14.17 -2.09
C ILE A 172 -2.77 -13.27 -3.26
N GLY A 173 -3.17 -13.88 -4.38
CA GLY A 173 -3.71 -13.19 -5.55
C GLY A 173 -2.64 -12.53 -6.42
N GLY A 174 -1.83 -11.64 -5.83
CA GLY A 174 -0.72 -10.98 -6.51
C GLY A 174 -0.27 -9.71 -5.77
N ASN A 175 0.89 -9.18 -6.17
CA ASN A 175 1.38 -7.92 -5.65
C ASN A 175 0.52 -6.73 -6.14
N CYS A 176 0.15 -5.82 -5.25
CA CYS A 176 -0.65 -4.63 -5.57
C CYS A 176 0.22 -3.59 -6.31
N TYR A 177 0.53 -3.86 -7.57
CA TYR A 177 1.50 -3.11 -8.39
C TYR A 177 1.14 -3.21 -9.88
N GLY A 178 1.33 -2.14 -10.65
CA GLY A 178 1.06 -2.19 -12.08
C GLY A 178 -0.43 -2.34 -12.38
N GLU A 179 -0.74 -3.03 -13.48
CA GLU A 179 -2.11 -3.41 -13.85
C GLU A 179 -2.88 -4.11 -12.73
N ASN A 180 -2.20 -4.97 -11.96
CA ASN A 180 -2.86 -5.68 -10.87
C ASN A 180 -3.34 -4.72 -9.76
N LYS A 181 -2.66 -3.59 -9.54
CA LYS A 181 -3.15 -2.54 -8.61
C LYS A 181 -4.46 -1.94 -9.11
N LEU A 182 -4.57 -1.65 -10.40
CA LEU A 182 -5.80 -1.15 -11.01
C LEU A 182 -6.94 -2.17 -10.84
N THR A 183 -6.71 -3.44 -11.18
CA THR A 183 -7.71 -4.51 -11.00
C THR A 183 -8.16 -4.62 -9.55
N MET A 184 -7.22 -4.58 -8.59
CA MET A 184 -7.55 -4.64 -7.16
C MET A 184 -8.35 -3.43 -6.68
N VAL A 185 -8.01 -2.23 -7.17
CA VAL A 185 -8.75 -1.00 -6.86
C VAL A 185 -10.17 -1.04 -7.42
N GLN A 186 -10.34 -1.43 -8.68
CA GLN A 186 -11.65 -1.56 -9.31
C GLN A 186 -12.51 -2.60 -8.57
N SER A 187 -11.93 -3.77 -8.27
CA SER A 187 -12.62 -4.84 -7.53
C SER A 187 -13.05 -4.38 -6.14
N TYR A 188 -12.21 -3.60 -5.46
CA TYR A 188 -12.54 -3.03 -4.16
C TYR A 188 -13.72 -2.05 -4.28
N LEU A 189 -13.66 -1.08 -5.20
CA LEU A 189 -14.74 -0.10 -5.35
C LEU A 189 -16.06 -0.71 -5.85
N GLU A 190 -15.99 -1.76 -6.67
CA GLU A 190 -17.17 -2.53 -7.09
C GLU A 190 -17.81 -3.24 -5.91
N ALA A 191 -17.01 -3.95 -5.10
CA ALA A 191 -17.49 -4.65 -3.90
C ALA A 191 -18.11 -3.73 -2.85
N GLU A 192 -17.73 -2.45 -2.88
CA GLU A 192 -18.24 -1.41 -2.00
C GLU A 192 -19.39 -0.61 -2.63
N GLY A 193 -19.87 -1.03 -3.81
CA GLY A 193 -21.00 -0.43 -4.50
C GLY A 193 -20.72 0.93 -5.16
N VAL A 194 -19.51 1.48 -5.00
CA VAL A 194 -19.11 2.82 -5.48
C VAL A 194 -19.29 2.93 -6.99
N LEU A 195 -18.86 1.91 -7.74
CA LEU A 195 -18.93 1.93 -9.20
C LEU A 195 -20.37 1.79 -9.76
N GLY A 196 -21.31 1.33 -8.93
CA GLY A 196 -22.72 1.17 -9.29
C GLY A 196 -23.60 2.39 -9.01
N LEU A 197 -23.07 3.43 -8.33
CA LEU A 197 -23.85 4.63 -7.97
C LEU A 197 -24.15 5.51 -9.19
N THR A 198 -25.30 6.19 -9.16
CA THR A 198 -25.72 7.18 -10.16
C THR A 198 -26.20 8.47 -9.46
N PRO A 199 -25.55 9.63 -9.68
CA PRO A 199 -24.33 9.80 -10.47
C PRO A 199 -23.14 9.05 -9.85
N ARG A 200 -22.21 8.59 -10.69
CA ARG A 200 -20.97 7.96 -10.22
C ARG A 200 -20.14 9.02 -9.47
N PRO A 201 -19.57 8.69 -8.30
CA PRO A 201 -18.67 9.61 -7.61
C PRO A 201 -17.38 9.86 -8.39
N GLU A 202 -16.83 11.07 -8.23
CA GLU A 202 -15.50 11.43 -8.76
C GLU A 202 -14.42 10.60 -8.06
N ILE A 203 -13.50 10.04 -8.83
CA ILE A 203 -12.37 9.24 -8.33
C ILE A 203 -11.06 9.98 -8.61
N SER A 204 -10.33 10.32 -7.56
CA SER A 204 -8.97 10.85 -7.62
C SER A 204 -7.94 9.77 -7.27
N PHE A 205 -6.78 9.77 -7.93
CA PHE A 205 -5.68 8.86 -7.62
C PHE A 205 -4.34 9.62 -7.53
N TYR A 206 -3.59 9.44 -6.44
CA TYR A 206 -2.32 10.13 -6.19
C TYR A 206 -1.18 9.10 -6.14
N SER A 207 -0.14 9.27 -6.95
CA SER A 207 1.06 8.39 -6.92
C SER A 207 2.32 9.04 -7.50
N ASP A 208 3.50 8.66 -7.01
CA ASP A 208 4.81 9.05 -7.56
C ASP A 208 5.36 8.10 -8.63
N ASP A 209 4.85 6.88 -8.71
CA ASP A 209 5.50 5.80 -9.44
C ASP A 209 4.83 5.53 -10.79
N ARG A 210 5.65 5.38 -11.83
CA ARG A 210 5.20 5.03 -13.18
C ARG A 210 4.38 3.75 -13.22
N SER A 211 4.63 2.81 -12.33
CA SER A 211 3.85 1.57 -12.25
C SER A 211 2.38 1.79 -11.94
N ASP A 212 2.01 2.94 -11.36
CA ASP A 212 0.62 3.29 -11.09
C ASP A 212 -0.02 4.08 -12.25
N LEU A 213 0.67 4.24 -13.39
CA LEU A 213 0.11 4.92 -14.58
C LEU A 213 -1.25 4.36 -15.00
N PRO A 214 -1.53 3.03 -14.98
CA PRO A 214 -2.86 2.51 -15.26
C PRO A 214 -3.93 3.07 -14.31
N CYS A 215 -3.63 3.20 -13.00
CA CYS A 215 -4.54 3.79 -12.02
C CYS A 215 -4.73 5.29 -12.25
N LEU A 216 -3.63 6.01 -12.54
CA LEU A 216 -3.64 7.45 -12.80
C LEU A 216 -4.45 7.82 -14.05
N LEU A 217 -4.38 7.01 -15.10
CA LEU A 217 -5.14 7.23 -16.34
C LEU A 217 -6.60 6.82 -16.22
N TRP A 218 -6.91 5.83 -15.36
CA TRP A 218 -8.26 5.34 -15.16
C TRP A 218 -9.10 6.25 -14.26
N ALA A 219 -8.48 6.90 -13.27
CA ALA A 219 -9.16 7.83 -12.37
C ALA A 219 -9.64 9.10 -13.10
N ASP A 220 -10.74 9.70 -12.63
CA ASP A 220 -11.23 10.98 -13.14
C ASP A 220 -10.18 12.09 -12.96
N ARG A 221 -9.44 12.01 -11.85
CA ARG A 221 -8.35 12.92 -11.52
C ARG A 221 -7.11 12.15 -11.05
N GLY A 222 -6.29 11.70 -11.99
CA GLY A 222 -4.95 11.22 -11.71
C GLY A 222 -3.98 12.36 -11.41
N VAL A 223 -3.25 12.30 -10.30
CA VAL A 223 -2.26 13.30 -9.88
C VAL A 223 -0.92 12.64 -9.63
N VAL A 224 0.10 13.09 -10.36
CA VAL A 224 1.47 12.58 -10.24
C VAL A 224 2.23 13.36 -9.18
N VAL A 225 2.72 12.68 -8.15
CA VAL A 225 3.31 13.29 -6.95
C VAL A 225 4.83 13.14 -6.97
N SER A 226 5.57 14.24 -6.93
CA SER A 226 7.03 14.27 -6.85
C SER A 226 7.76 13.21 -7.71
N PRO A 227 7.39 13.05 -9.01
CA PRO A 227 7.91 11.98 -9.85
C PRO A 227 9.39 12.19 -10.20
N LYS A 228 10.05 11.11 -10.61
CA LYS A 228 11.36 11.21 -11.26
C LYS A 228 11.23 11.92 -12.62
N ASN A 229 12.29 12.59 -13.06
CA ASN A 229 12.31 13.38 -14.30
C ASN A 229 11.79 12.64 -15.55
N SER A 230 12.09 11.34 -15.70
CA SER A 230 11.61 10.56 -16.84
C SER A 230 10.09 10.38 -16.81
N PHE A 231 9.52 10.11 -15.62
CA PHE A 231 8.08 9.93 -15.47
C PHE A 231 7.33 11.26 -15.51
N ALA A 232 7.93 12.35 -15.04
CA ALA A 232 7.34 13.69 -15.16
C ALA A 232 7.05 14.09 -16.62
N LYS A 233 7.90 13.67 -17.57
CA LYS A 233 7.69 13.92 -19.01
C LYS A 233 6.53 13.09 -19.56
N GLU A 234 6.46 11.82 -19.20
CA GLU A 234 5.38 10.90 -19.58
C GLU A 234 4.03 11.35 -19.02
N ALA A 235 3.99 11.75 -17.74
CA ALA A 235 2.80 12.31 -17.10
C ALA A 235 2.24 13.51 -17.89
N LYS A 236 3.11 14.44 -18.28
CA LYS A 236 2.72 15.60 -19.10
C LYS A 236 2.17 15.20 -20.48
N SER A 237 2.73 14.19 -21.14
CA SER A 237 2.18 13.71 -22.43
C SER A 237 0.79 13.09 -22.30
N HIS A 238 0.42 12.63 -21.11
CA HIS A 238 -0.92 12.14 -20.80
C HIS A 238 -1.85 13.23 -20.22
N GLY A 239 -1.40 14.48 -20.11
CA GLY A 239 -2.18 15.57 -19.50
C GLY A 239 -2.33 15.44 -17.98
N LEU A 240 -1.58 14.57 -17.32
CA LEU A 240 -1.66 14.37 -15.88
C LEU A 240 -0.96 15.53 -15.13
N PRO A 241 -1.65 16.19 -14.16
CA PRO A 241 -1.02 17.20 -13.33
C PRO A 241 0.13 16.60 -12.50
N VAL A 242 1.22 17.35 -12.40
CA VAL A 242 2.37 17.03 -11.56
C VAL A 242 2.41 18.00 -10.39
N VAL A 243 2.47 17.47 -9.17
CA VAL A 243 2.64 18.24 -7.93
C VAL A 243 3.94 17.84 -7.24
N HIS A 244 4.49 18.72 -6.43
CA HIS A 244 5.71 18.45 -5.67
C HIS A 244 5.40 18.56 -4.18
N TRP A 245 5.39 17.40 -3.52
CA TRP A 245 5.30 17.19 -2.06
C TRP A 245 6.65 16.78 -1.48
#